data_AF-A0A812J2Z3-F1
#
_entry.id   AF-A0A812J2Z3-F1
#
_cell.length_a   1.000
_cell.length_b   1.000
_cell.length_c   1.000
_cell.angle_alpha   90.00
_cell.angle_beta   90.00
_cell.angle_gamma   90.00
#
_symmetry.space_group_name_H-M   'P 1'
#
loop_
_entity.id
_entity.type
_entity.pdbx_description
1 polymer ?
#
loop_
_entity_poly.entity_id
_entity_poly.type
_entity_poly.pdbx_seq_one_letter_code
_entity_poly.pdbx_strand_id
1 'polypeptide(L)'
;MTASVMEVAVSSKHLPGTELVSTAPPLLEGEDAVARVRRLISSDANNQGLDLTGREHPFSDDELQEAWHQLQLGDSDTARSLFVEAVLADPEDEEALFCMGLLYEALHDLDRTAEWMDMAIEACPDHIFAWETRSRCMEHRGRLAESLAGYEQLEYLDPSATGRREGLLGHQRVYIVPVGAWEDGAADYMQEAAEEAAEEAVHQPRWQENFLAPERESELEQPELRSGIMAWDHVLSTDLLQRLRECVEDHFQFIFTNRWVYSADESFTGAASTMWLPASEEATSIPEVAARTILRHLLKQEPEDYAGVEYWARVRSVNLGAGFHYDEAVDAEDVDSEWVHGNPWRPQWSSVFYLSDEGGPTVILDQLHDERGRLSPALPAKGYLCMPRANRIVLFRADLHHGSLPVDIWLDSEQTRRVFIFNFWRRHTPERPHCQRLDFQKHPAMRRHILTVEEGAALQTYETARLEAQGLAPVERKVLCKPEQLPHSSDFGYLPLPLPMPTMAALKEERGFYEVDWLGAAGAREE
;
A
#
# COMPACT_ATOMS: atom_id res chain seq x y z
N MET A 1 -16.73 53.46 13.09
CA MET A 1 -16.50 52.51 14.20
C MET A 1 -15.97 51.24 13.57
N THR A 2 -14.71 50.97 13.84
CA THR A 2 -13.91 49.88 13.30
C THR A 2 -14.39 48.55 13.87
N ALA A 3 -14.82 47.64 12.99
CA ALA A 3 -15.03 46.25 13.35
C ALA A 3 -13.66 45.58 13.47
N SER A 4 -13.37 45.06 14.66
CA SER A 4 -12.12 44.42 15.01
C SER A 4 -12.01 43.08 14.29
N VAL A 5 -11.00 42.95 13.44
CA VAL A 5 -10.43 41.67 13.03
C VAL A 5 -9.98 40.96 14.31
N MET A 6 -10.53 39.80 14.61
CA MET A 6 -9.97 38.91 15.63
C MET A 6 -8.75 38.23 15.00
N GLU A 7 -7.57 38.83 15.19
CA GLU A 7 -6.32 38.06 15.18
C GLU A 7 -6.37 37.11 16.38
N VAL A 8 -6.78 35.86 16.13
CA VAL A 8 -6.57 34.77 17.08
C VAL A 8 -5.17 34.25 16.83
N ALA A 9 -4.32 34.42 17.84
CA ALA A 9 -2.93 34.00 17.81
C ALA A 9 -2.82 32.49 17.48
N VAL A 10 -2.34 32.20 16.28
CA VAL A 10 -1.89 30.86 15.86
C VAL A 10 -0.71 30.50 16.76
N SER A 11 -0.94 29.59 17.71
CA SER A 11 0.14 28.92 18.43
C SER A 11 0.93 28.10 17.41
N SER A 12 2.19 28.48 17.19
CA SER A 12 3.14 27.93 16.23
C SER A 12 3.38 26.42 16.36
N LYS A 13 2.48 25.60 15.78
CA LYS A 13 2.62 24.15 15.63
C LYS A 13 2.79 23.68 14.17
N HIS A 14 2.58 24.55 13.18
CA HIS A 14 2.76 24.18 11.78
C HIS A 14 4.23 23.92 11.47
N LEU A 15 4.51 22.79 10.82
CA LEU A 15 5.83 22.52 10.28
C LEU A 15 6.11 23.55 9.16
N PRO A 16 7.30 24.14 9.08
CA PRO A 16 7.63 25.08 8.00
C PRO A 16 7.41 24.41 6.63
N GLY A 17 6.64 25.05 5.75
CA GLY A 17 6.32 24.51 4.41
C GLY A 17 4.99 23.76 4.31
N THR A 18 4.21 23.61 5.39
CA THR A 18 2.88 22.98 5.37
C THR A 18 1.75 23.99 5.15
N GLU A 19 1.95 24.98 4.28
CA GLU A 19 0.88 25.94 3.99
C GLU A 19 -0.20 25.27 3.14
N LEU A 20 -1.47 25.47 3.52
CA LEU A 20 -2.60 25.00 2.74
C LEU A 20 -2.72 25.85 1.47
N VAL A 21 -2.42 25.25 0.33
CA VAL A 21 -2.57 25.87 -0.99
C VAL A 21 -3.74 25.23 -1.71
N SER A 22 -4.72 26.03 -2.15
CA SER A 22 -5.79 25.54 -3.04
C SER A 22 -5.16 25.14 -4.39
N THR A 23 -5.50 23.94 -4.85
CA THR A 23 -5.18 23.44 -6.19
C THR A 23 -6.25 23.73 -7.22
N ALA A 24 -7.44 24.17 -6.80
CA ALA A 24 -8.47 24.53 -7.73
C ALA A 24 -8.05 25.73 -8.59
N PRO A 25 -8.35 25.73 -9.90
CA PRO A 25 -7.97 26.82 -10.78
C PRO A 25 -8.56 28.14 -10.27
N PRO A 26 -7.78 29.24 -10.21
CA PRO A 26 -8.28 30.50 -9.71
C PRO A 26 -9.47 30.98 -10.54
N LEU A 27 -10.34 31.77 -9.92
CA LEU A 27 -11.38 32.50 -10.64
C LEU A 27 -10.74 33.44 -11.67
N LEU A 28 -11.23 33.40 -12.90
CA LEU A 28 -10.86 34.39 -13.91
C LEU A 28 -11.51 35.74 -13.59
N GLU A 29 -10.95 36.81 -14.14
CA GLU A 29 -11.48 38.16 -13.93
C GLU A 29 -12.94 38.25 -14.42
N GLY A 30 -13.86 38.52 -13.47
CA GLY A 30 -15.30 38.59 -13.73
C GLY A 30 -16.04 37.25 -13.76
N GLU A 31 -15.36 36.14 -13.44
CA GLU A 31 -15.96 34.82 -13.27
C GLU A 31 -16.61 34.67 -11.89
N ASP A 32 -17.80 34.07 -11.85
CA ASP A 32 -18.46 33.63 -10.61
C ASP A 32 -18.39 32.10 -10.46
N ALA A 33 -18.89 31.56 -9.34
CA ALA A 33 -18.89 30.12 -9.06
C ALA A 33 -19.56 29.31 -10.18
N VAL A 34 -20.67 29.82 -10.73
CA VAL A 34 -21.43 29.19 -11.83
C VAL A 34 -20.57 29.05 -13.08
N ALA A 35 -19.88 30.12 -13.47
CA ALA A 35 -19.01 30.12 -14.64
C ALA A 35 -17.79 29.19 -14.43
N ARG A 36 -17.22 29.14 -13.22
CA ARG A 36 -16.13 28.21 -12.87
C ARG A 36 -16.56 26.76 -13.00
N VAL A 37 -17.69 26.37 -12.40
CA VAL A 37 -18.26 25.00 -12.50
C VAL A 37 -18.49 24.61 -13.95
N ARG A 38 -19.15 25.48 -14.73
CA ARG A 38 -19.42 25.22 -16.15
C ARG A 38 -18.14 25.03 -16.96
N ARG A 39 -17.10 25.81 -16.68
CA ARG A 39 -15.79 25.70 -17.33
C ARG A 39 -15.13 24.36 -17.00
N LEU A 40 -15.11 23.95 -15.73
CA LEU A 40 -14.52 22.69 -15.31
C LEU A 40 -15.24 21.50 -15.95
N ILE A 41 -16.58 21.48 -15.92
CA ILE A 41 -17.38 20.44 -16.57
C ILE A 41 -17.11 20.37 -18.07
N SER A 42 -17.06 21.53 -18.75
CA SER A 42 -16.82 21.61 -20.20
C SER A 42 -15.39 21.22 -20.59
N SER A 43 -14.43 21.29 -19.67
CA SER A 43 -13.05 20.87 -19.91
C SER A 43 -12.88 19.35 -19.97
N ASP A 44 -13.84 18.60 -19.43
CA ASP A 44 -13.85 17.14 -19.48
C ASP A 44 -14.55 16.64 -20.73
N ALA A 45 -13.78 15.99 -21.61
CA ALA A 45 -14.31 15.40 -22.84
C ALA A 45 -15.37 14.33 -22.56
N ASN A 46 -15.37 13.69 -21.39
CA ASN A 46 -16.37 12.69 -21.01
C ASN A 46 -17.73 13.32 -20.66
N ASN A 47 -17.81 14.65 -20.48
CA ASN A 47 -19.06 15.36 -20.29
C ASN A 47 -19.67 15.85 -21.61
N GLN A 48 -19.07 15.52 -22.75
CA GLN A 48 -19.60 15.90 -24.07
C GLN A 48 -20.96 15.25 -24.32
N GLY A 49 -21.96 16.08 -24.64
CA GLY A 49 -23.32 15.62 -24.92
C GLY A 49 -24.26 15.62 -23.70
N LEU A 50 -23.75 15.93 -22.51
CA LEU A 50 -24.60 16.22 -21.35
C LEU A 50 -25.35 17.55 -21.56
N ASP A 51 -26.56 17.64 -20.99
CA ASP A 51 -27.31 18.89 -20.97
C ASP A 51 -26.73 19.82 -19.90
N LEU A 52 -26.09 20.90 -20.34
CA LEU A 52 -25.47 21.89 -19.46
C LEU A 52 -26.36 23.14 -19.26
N THR A 53 -27.60 23.11 -19.75
CA THR A 53 -28.46 24.30 -19.71
C THR A 53 -28.96 24.65 -18.30
N GLY A 54 -28.75 23.75 -17.33
CA GLY A 54 -29.25 23.87 -15.96
C GLY A 54 -30.74 23.58 -15.91
N ARG A 55 -31.24 23.09 -14.77
CA ARG A 55 -32.65 22.69 -14.63
C ARG A 55 -33.47 23.68 -13.80
N GLU A 56 -34.79 23.71 -14.02
CA GLU A 56 -35.72 24.63 -13.34
C GLU A 56 -36.01 24.25 -11.88
N HIS A 57 -35.76 22.99 -11.49
CA HIS A 57 -36.06 22.46 -10.16
C HIS A 57 -34.79 22.17 -9.34
N PRO A 58 -34.82 22.32 -8.00
CA PRO A 58 -33.70 21.93 -7.13
C PRO A 58 -33.36 20.45 -7.24
N PHE A 59 -32.12 20.07 -6.91
CA PHE A 59 -31.70 18.67 -6.86
C PHE A 59 -32.22 18.09 -5.56
N SER A 60 -32.88 16.93 -5.63
CA SER A 60 -33.38 16.25 -4.45
C SER A 60 -32.32 15.32 -3.87
N ASP A 61 -32.37 15.13 -2.55
CA ASP A 61 -31.50 14.16 -1.85
C ASP A 61 -31.65 12.74 -2.43
N ASP A 62 -32.86 12.37 -2.89
CA ASP A 62 -33.14 11.07 -3.50
C ASP A 62 -32.39 10.89 -4.84
N GLU A 63 -32.32 11.94 -5.67
CA GLU A 63 -31.54 11.91 -6.92
C GLU A 63 -30.03 11.83 -6.64
N LEU A 64 -29.58 12.40 -5.53
CA LEU A 64 -28.16 12.36 -5.13
C LEU A 64 -27.78 10.99 -4.59
N GLN A 65 -28.67 10.37 -3.82
CA GLN A 65 -28.55 8.98 -3.40
C GLN A 65 -28.54 8.02 -4.59
N GLU A 66 -29.35 8.26 -5.61
CA GLU A 66 -29.35 7.47 -6.84
C GLU A 66 -28.01 7.62 -7.59
N ALA A 67 -27.49 8.84 -7.72
CA ALA A 67 -26.18 9.08 -8.34
C ALA A 67 -25.07 8.30 -7.64
N TRP A 68 -25.08 8.32 -6.31
CA TRP A 68 -24.20 7.51 -5.48
C TRP A 68 -24.37 6.01 -5.71
N HIS A 69 -25.61 5.52 -5.72
CA HIS A 69 -25.90 4.11 -5.95
C HIS A 69 -25.36 3.64 -7.29
N GLN A 70 -25.54 4.43 -8.36
CA GLN A 70 -25.00 4.13 -9.68
C GLN A 70 -23.46 4.08 -9.68
N LEU A 71 -22.80 5.00 -8.96
CA LEU A 71 -21.34 4.98 -8.81
C LEU A 71 -20.88 3.68 -8.11
N GLN A 72 -21.59 3.24 -7.07
CA GLN A 72 -21.30 1.99 -6.35
C GLN A 72 -21.50 0.74 -7.23
N LEU A 73 -22.45 0.78 -8.16
CA LEU A 73 -22.67 -0.29 -9.14
C LEU A 73 -21.63 -0.28 -10.28
N GLY A 74 -20.77 0.75 -10.35
CA GLY A 74 -19.80 0.95 -11.41
C GLY A 74 -20.36 1.67 -12.66
N ASP A 75 -21.62 2.11 -12.64
CA ASP A 75 -22.20 2.92 -13.72
C ASP A 75 -21.79 4.39 -13.56
N SER A 76 -20.52 4.65 -13.87
CA SER A 76 -19.94 5.99 -13.75
C SER A 76 -20.53 6.99 -14.75
N ASP A 77 -21.14 6.54 -15.85
CA ASP A 77 -21.73 7.44 -16.86
C ASP A 77 -23.07 8.00 -16.37
N THR A 78 -23.91 7.14 -15.77
CA THR A 78 -25.17 7.56 -15.14
C THR A 78 -24.87 8.43 -13.91
N ALA A 79 -23.97 8.00 -13.04
CA ALA A 79 -23.56 8.77 -11.86
C ALA A 79 -23.02 10.18 -12.25
N ARG A 80 -22.17 10.24 -13.27
CA ARG A 80 -21.65 11.49 -13.83
C ARG A 80 -22.75 12.43 -14.29
N SER A 81 -23.72 11.91 -15.04
CA SER A 81 -24.82 12.73 -15.56
C SER A 81 -25.60 13.38 -14.41
N LEU A 82 -25.93 12.59 -13.38
CA LEU A 82 -26.65 13.07 -12.21
C LEU A 82 -25.84 14.07 -11.37
N PHE A 83 -24.56 13.81 -11.12
CA PHE A 83 -23.72 14.75 -10.36
C PHE A 83 -23.47 16.07 -11.12
N VAL A 84 -23.33 16.01 -12.45
CA VAL A 84 -23.25 17.21 -13.29
C VAL A 84 -24.54 18.03 -13.21
N GLU A 85 -25.70 17.38 -13.21
CA GLU A 85 -26.98 18.07 -13.01
C GLU A 85 -27.10 18.69 -11.62
N ALA A 86 -26.61 18.01 -10.57
CA ALA A 86 -26.62 18.51 -9.19
C ALA A 86 -25.81 19.81 -9.06
N VAL A 87 -24.55 19.78 -9.49
CA VAL A 87 -23.65 20.94 -9.36
C VAL A 87 -24.03 22.11 -10.29
N LEU A 88 -24.77 21.85 -11.37
CA LEU A 88 -25.32 22.92 -12.22
C LEU A 88 -26.60 23.55 -11.63
N ALA A 89 -27.35 22.80 -10.81
CA ALA A 89 -28.54 23.30 -10.13
C ALA A 89 -28.16 24.25 -8.99
N ASP A 90 -27.12 23.91 -8.23
CA ASP A 90 -26.51 24.79 -7.23
C ASP A 90 -24.97 24.70 -7.29
N PRO A 91 -24.30 25.66 -7.95
CA PRO A 91 -22.84 25.67 -8.10
C PRO A 91 -22.05 25.99 -6.82
N GLU A 92 -22.72 26.36 -5.72
CA GLU A 92 -22.12 26.62 -4.41
C GLU A 92 -22.51 25.56 -3.37
N ASP A 93 -23.32 24.57 -3.73
CA ASP A 93 -23.69 23.44 -2.85
C ASP A 93 -22.46 22.55 -2.59
N GLU A 94 -22.01 22.52 -1.35
CA GLU A 94 -20.81 21.81 -0.95
C GLU A 94 -20.91 20.29 -1.16
N GLU A 95 -22.11 19.71 -1.00
CA GLU A 95 -22.32 18.27 -1.13
C GLU A 95 -22.28 17.86 -2.61
N ALA A 96 -22.89 18.64 -3.49
CA ALA A 96 -22.81 18.43 -4.94
C ALA A 96 -21.36 18.55 -5.45
N LEU A 97 -20.61 19.54 -4.96
CA LEU A 97 -19.18 19.72 -5.26
C LEU A 97 -18.34 18.53 -4.75
N PHE A 98 -18.60 18.08 -3.52
CA PHE A 98 -17.95 16.91 -2.93
C PHE A 98 -18.22 15.64 -3.74
N CYS A 99 -19.47 15.42 -4.15
CA CYS A 99 -19.88 14.29 -4.98
C CYS A 99 -19.17 14.28 -6.35
N MET A 100 -19.00 15.45 -6.98
CA MET A 100 -18.17 15.56 -8.19
C MET A 100 -16.73 15.11 -7.94
N GLY A 101 -16.12 15.52 -6.82
CA GLY A 101 -14.78 15.07 -6.45
C GLY A 101 -14.69 13.55 -6.26
N LEU A 102 -15.71 12.92 -5.67
CA LEU A 102 -15.78 11.47 -5.48
C LEU A 102 -15.97 10.69 -6.78
N LEU A 103 -16.75 11.22 -7.73
CA LEU A 103 -16.84 10.67 -9.07
C LEU A 103 -15.45 10.62 -9.72
N TYR A 104 -14.70 11.73 -9.68
CA TYR A 104 -13.35 11.77 -10.24
C TYR A 104 -12.37 10.90 -9.47
N GLU A 105 -12.57 10.77 -8.16
CA GLU A 105 -11.79 9.84 -7.33
C GLU A 105 -12.02 8.38 -7.78
N ALA A 106 -13.27 7.95 -7.96
CA ALA A 106 -13.61 6.63 -8.47
C ALA A 106 -13.10 6.37 -9.89
N LEU A 107 -12.90 7.43 -10.68
CA LEU A 107 -12.34 7.39 -12.03
C LEU A 107 -10.82 7.53 -12.09
N HIS A 108 -10.17 7.63 -10.93
CA HIS A 108 -8.71 7.72 -10.77
C HIS A 108 -8.09 9.03 -11.33
N ASP A 109 -8.86 10.11 -11.37
CA ASP A 109 -8.43 11.46 -11.79
C ASP A 109 -8.15 12.34 -10.56
N LEU A 110 -7.02 12.08 -9.90
CA LEU A 110 -6.64 12.76 -8.64
C LEU A 110 -6.45 14.28 -8.79
N ASP A 111 -6.12 14.76 -10.00
CA ASP A 111 -6.03 16.18 -10.27
C ASP A 111 -7.42 16.82 -10.13
N ARG A 112 -8.42 16.30 -10.85
CA ARG A 112 -9.79 16.80 -10.75
C ARG A 112 -10.41 16.54 -9.38
N THR A 113 -10.12 15.42 -8.73
CA THR A 113 -10.56 15.19 -7.34
C THR A 113 -10.10 16.34 -6.46
N ALA A 114 -8.81 16.71 -6.51
CA ALA A 114 -8.29 17.80 -5.70
C ALA A 114 -8.94 19.16 -6.01
N GLU A 115 -9.18 19.46 -7.30
CA GLU A 115 -9.86 20.69 -7.73
C GLU A 115 -11.30 20.79 -7.19
N TRP A 116 -12.09 19.72 -7.28
CA TRP A 116 -13.47 19.71 -6.78
C TRP A 116 -13.52 19.72 -5.25
N MET A 117 -12.60 19.03 -4.58
CA MET A 117 -12.51 19.04 -3.11
C MET A 117 -12.15 20.43 -2.57
N ASP A 118 -11.27 21.17 -3.25
CA ASP A 118 -11.00 22.57 -2.93
C ASP A 118 -12.23 23.44 -3.09
N MET A 119 -13.03 23.26 -4.14
CA MET A 119 -14.27 24.00 -4.31
C MET A 119 -15.29 23.70 -3.20
N ALA A 120 -15.42 22.43 -2.80
CA ALA A 120 -16.27 22.04 -1.67
C ALA A 120 -15.79 22.68 -0.35
N ILE A 121 -14.48 22.75 -0.12
CA ILE A 121 -13.88 23.41 1.05
C ILE A 121 -14.06 24.94 0.99
N GLU A 122 -13.96 25.55 -0.19
CA GLU A 122 -14.20 26.98 -0.39
C GLU A 122 -15.66 27.34 -0.09
N ALA A 123 -16.62 26.48 -0.49
CA ALA A 123 -18.04 26.63 -0.17
C ALA A 123 -18.33 26.39 1.32
N CYS A 124 -17.74 25.33 1.89
CA CYS A 124 -17.89 24.96 3.29
C CYS A 124 -16.52 24.61 3.92
N PRO A 125 -15.86 25.59 4.59
CA PRO A 125 -14.54 25.38 5.18
C PRO A 125 -14.48 24.31 6.28
N ASP A 126 -15.63 23.93 6.84
CA ASP A 126 -15.75 22.92 7.89
C ASP A 126 -16.11 21.51 7.34
N HIS A 127 -16.11 21.32 6.01
CA HIS A 127 -16.46 20.05 5.37
C HIS A 127 -15.38 18.97 5.59
N ILE A 128 -15.56 18.17 6.65
CA ILE A 128 -14.64 17.12 7.11
C ILE A 128 -14.24 16.15 5.98
N PHE A 129 -15.20 15.57 5.25
CA PHE A 129 -14.88 14.58 4.22
C PHE A 129 -14.13 15.16 3.01
N ALA A 130 -14.36 16.44 2.67
CA ALA A 130 -13.63 17.11 1.60
C ALA A 130 -12.17 17.34 2.01
N TRP A 131 -11.91 17.76 3.25
CA TRP A 131 -10.56 17.84 3.82
C TRP A 131 -9.85 16.50 3.83
N GLU A 132 -10.54 15.44 4.23
CA GLU A 132 -9.98 14.09 4.26
C GLU A 132 -9.58 13.60 2.86
N THR A 133 -10.50 13.66 1.90
CA THR A 133 -10.24 13.19 0.53
C THR A 133 -9.19 14.04 -0.16
N ARG A 134 -9.22 15.37 0.00
CA ARG A 134 -8.15 16.27 -0.47
C ARG A 134 -6.78 15.85 0.08
N SER A 135 -6.66 15.65 1.38
CA SER A 135 -5.39 15.33 2.04
C SER A 135 -4.83 14.00 1.55
N ARG A 136 -5.70 13.01 1.35
CA ARG A 136 -5.35 11.71 0.76
C ARG A 136 -4.91 11.83 -0.70
N CYS A 137 -5.55 12.68 -1.51
CA CYS A 137 -5.07 12.97 -2.86
C CYS A 137 -3.65 13.56 -2.86
N MET A 138 -3.36 14.50 -1.95
CA MET A 138 -2.01 15.06 -1.82
C MET A 138 -0.99 14.03 -1.34
N GLU A 139 -1.38 13.12 -0.44
CA GLU A 139 -0.55 11.98 -0.02
C GLU A 139 -0.18 11.09 -1.20
N HIS A 140 -1.17 10.71 -2.02
CA HIS A 140 -0.96 9.87 -3.20
C HIS A 140 -0.05 10.54 -4.23
N ARG A 141 -0.08 11.87 -4.32
CA ARG A 141 0.81 12.66 -5.18
C ARG A 141 2.19 12.91 -4.58
N GLY A 142 2.46 12.47 -3.35
CA GLY A 142 3.72 12.73 -2.65
C GLY A 142 3.92 14.17 -2.21
N ARG A 143 2.84 14.98 -2.18
CA ARG A 143 2.81 16.35 -1.63
C ARG A 143 2.51 16.25 -0.13
N LEU A 144 3.48 15.73 0.61
CA LEU A 144 3.28 15.30 1.99
C LEU A 144 3.10 16.49 2.93
N ALA A 145 3.77 17.61 2.66
CA ALA A 145 3.60 18.84 3.44
C ALA A 145 2.15 19.35 3.40
N GLU A 146 1.54 19.35 2.21
CA GLU A 146 0.14 19.76 2.03
C GLU A 146 -0.85 18.75 2.58
N SER A 147 -0.57 17.44 2.41
CA SER A 147 -1.36 16.37 3.01
C SER A 147 -1.38 16.48 4.54
N LEU A 148 -0.21 16.68 5.16
CA LEU A 148 -0.10 16.90 6.60
C LEU A 148 -0.92 18.12 7.02
N ALA A 149 -0.78 19.26 6.34
CA ALA A 149 -1.54 20.48 6.63
C ALA A 149 -3.07 20.25 6.59
N GLY A 150 -3.54 19.52 5.57
CA GLY A 150 -4.95 19.16 5.46
C GLY A 150 -5.41 18.22 6.56
N TYR A 151 -4.59 17.24 6.97
CA TYR A 151 -4.89 16.40 8.13
C TYR A 151 -4.84 17.17 9.46
N GLU A 152 -4.00 18.21 9.61
CA GLU A 152 -4.04 19.09 10.78
C GLU A 152 -5.36 19.86 10.85
N GLN A 153 -5.86 20.34 9.70
CA GLN A 153 -7.15 21.01 9.62
C GLN A 153 -8.29 20.04 9.91
N LEU A 154 -8.22 18.81 9.39
CA LEU A 154 -9.17 17.74 9.69
C LEU A 154 -9.21 17.43 11.20
N GLU A 155 -8.06 17.29 11.85
CA GLU A 155 -7.94 17.06 13.30
C GLU A 155 -8.51 18.23 14.13
N TYR A 156 -8.37 19.47 13.63
CA TYR A 156 -8.96 20.64 14.27
C TYR A 156 -10.50 20.63 14.21
N LEU A 157 -11.06 20.23 13.06
CA LEU A 157 -12.52 20.15 12.84
C LEU A 157 -13.13 18.94 13.55
N ASP A 158 -12.44 17.81 13.51
CA ASP A 158 -12.82 16.56 14.14
C ASP A 158 -11.63 15.96 14.92
N PRO A 159 -11.56 16.18 16.24
CA PRO A 159 -10.51 15.61 17.08
C PRO A 159 -10.44 14.07 17.04
N SER A 160 -11.49 13.37 16.62
CA SER A 160 -11.46 11.91 16.47
C SER A 160 -10.65 11.45 15.24
N ALA A 161 -10.37 12.35 14.30
CA ALA A 161 -9.59 12.07 13.09
C ALA A 161 -8.05 12.11 13.28
N THR A 162 -7.57 12.31 14.51
CA THR A 162 -6.13 12.40 14.87
C THR A 162 -5.27 11.28 14.25
N GLY A 163 -5.83 10.08 14.10
CA GLY A 163 -5.11 8.92 13.55
C GLY A 163 -4.61 9.07 12.11
N ARG A 164 -5.18 9.98 11.29
CA ARG A 164 -4.74 10.18 9.89
C ARG A 164 -3.36 10.83 9.81
N ARG A 165 -3.19 11.94 10.52
CA ARG A 165 -1.91 12.65 10.64
C ARG A 165 -0.85 11.75 11.28
N GLU A 166 -1.20 11.08 12.37
CA GLU A 166 -0.29 10.19 13.08
C GLU A 166 0.17 9.01 12.22
N GLY A 167 -0.75 8.40 11.45
CA GLY A 167 -0.43 7.34 10.50
C GLY A 167 0.59 7.79 9.45
N LEU A 168 0.37 8.96 8.85
CA LEU A 168 1.30 9.51 7.85
C LEU A 168 2.68 9.79 8.44
N LEU A 169 2.75 10.40 9.63
CA LEU A 169 4.01 10.64 10.34
C LEU A 169 4.69 9.34 10.78
N GLY A 170 3.93 8.33 11.19
CA GLY A 170 4.44 7.00 11.52
C GLY A 170 5.17 6.36 10.34
N HIS A 171 4.60 6.50 9.13
CA HIS A 171 5.26 6.04 7.90
C HIS A 171 6.55 6.80 7.55
N GLN A 172 6.74 8.03 8.06
CA GLN A 172 7.97 8.80 7.89
C GLN A 172 9.00 8.57 9.01
N ARG A 173 8.61 8.03 10.17
CA ARG A 173 9.48 7.95 11.36
C ARG A 173 10.51 6.84 11.34
N VAL A 174 10.27 5.79 10.55
CA VAL A 174 11.14 4.62 10.52
C VAL A 174 12.11 4.73 9.35
N TYR A 175 13.30 5.30 9.57
CA TYR A 175 14.30 5.56 8.54
C TYR A 175 15.74 5.36 9.03
N ILE A 176 16.68 5.29 8.09
CA ILE A 176 18.11 5.17 8.42
C ILE A 176 18.66 6.56 8.77
N VAL A 177 19.12 6.74 10.01
CA VAL A 177 19.75 7.98 10.50
C VAL A 177 21.28 7.91 10.41
N PRO A 178 21.98 9.04 10.13
CA PRO A 178 23.43 9.11 10.09
C PRO A 178 24.05 9.19 11.51
N VAL A 179 23.57 8.34 12.41
CA VAL A 179 24.04 8.20 13.79
C VAL A 179 24.38 6.73 14.01
N GLY A 180 25.59 6.44 14.48
CA GLY A 180 26.06 5.07 14.67
C GLY A 180 25.55 4.50 16.00
N ALA A 181 24.76 3.43 15.95
CA ALA A 181 24.22 2.76 17.14
C ALA A 181 25.29 2.04 17.98
N TRP A 182 26.45 1.79 17.40
CA TRP A 182 27.55 1.09 18.08
C TRP A 182 27.99 1.81 19.36
N GLU A 183 28.07 3.13 19.39
CA GLU A 183 28.52 3.88 20.56
C GLU A 183 27.48 3.90 21.70
N ASP A 184 26.23 3.56 21.39
CA ASP A 184 25.08 3.61 22.30
C ASP A 184 24.76 2.22 22.93
N GLY A 185 25.72 1.30 22.95
CA GLY A 185 25.57 -0.01 23.60
C GLY A 185 24.87 -1.09 22.76
N ALA A 186 24.74 -0.89 21.44
CA ALA A 186 24.08 -1.88 20.58
C ALA A 186 24.74 -3.27 20.58
N ALA A 187 26.06 -3.36 20.82
CA ALA A 187 26.77 -4.65 20.86
C ALA A 187 26.33 -5.47 22.08
N ASP A 188 26.42 -4.89 23.29
CA ASP A 188 25.96 -5.51 24.54
C ASP A 188 24.48 -5.91 24.43
N TYR A 189 23.65 -5.03 23.88
CA TYR A 189 22.22 -5.26 23.71
C TYR A 189 21.91 -6.46 22.79
N MET A 190 22.66 -6.62 21.69
CA MET A 190 22.51 -7.78 20.80
C MET A 190 22.96 -9.08 21.46
N GLN A 191 24.03 -9.03 22.26
CA GLN A 191 24.56 -10.20 22.93
C GLN A 191 23.59 -10.70 24.00
N GLU A 192 23.07 -9.78 24.83
CA GLU A 192 22.03 -10.08 25.83
C GLU A 192 20.80 -10.71 25.18
N ALA A 193 20.28 -10.11 24.10
CA ALA A 193 19.11 -10.66 23.42
C ALA A 193 19.37 -12.02 22.73
N ALA A 194 20.59 -12.27 22.27
CA ALA A 194 20.96 -13.57 21.71
C ALA A 194 20.99 -14.66 22.80
N GLU A 195 21.43 -14.33 24.01
CA GLU A 195 21.39 -15.23 25.17
C GLU A 195 19.93 -15.54 25.55
N GLU A 196 19.07 -14.52 25.65
CA GLU A 196 17.64 -14.70 25.93
C GLU A 196 16.94 -15.55 24.84
N ALA A 197 17.22 -15.29 23.57
CA ALA A 197 16.66 -16.04 22.45
C ALA A 197 17.08 -17.53 22.46
N ALA A 198 18.32 -17.82 22.87
CA ALA A 198 18.80 -19.20 23.00
C ALA A 198 18.06 -19.97 24.11
N GLU A 199 17.64 -19.28 25.17
CA GLU A 199 16.78 -19.85 26.22
C GLU A 199 15.34 -20.07 25.73
N GLU A 200 14.77 -19.13 24.97
CA GLU A 200 13.41 -19.21 24.41
C GLU A 200 13.26 -20.25 23.29
N ALA A 201 14.29 -20.47 22.48
CA ALA A 201 14.28 -21.42 21.35
C ALA A 201 13.94 -22.87 21.76
N VAL A 202 14.02 -23.19 23.05
CA VAL A 202 13.60 -24.47 23.65
C VAL A 202 12.06 -24.65 23.58
N HIS A 203 11.30 -23.59 23.32
CA HIS A 203 9.83 -23.54 23.37
C HIS A 203 9.21 -22.97 22.08
N GLN A 204 9.60 -23.45 20.90
CA GLN A 204 8.92 -23.09 19.66
C GLN A 204 7.41 -23.41 19.76
N PRO A 205 6.51 -22.46 19.41
CA PRO A 205 5.07 -22.66 19.51
C PRO A 205 4.57 -23.81 18.64
N ARG A 206 3.77 -24.73 19.19
CA ARG A 206 3.21 -25.87 18.44
C ARG A 206 2.35 -25.47 17.24
N TRP A 207 1.71 -24.30 17.25
CA TRP A 207 0.94 -23.84 16.10
C TRP A 207 1.82 -23.55 14.88
N GLN A 208 3.11 -23.24 15.10
CA GLN A 208 4.11 -23.17 14.04
C GLN A 208 4.30 -24.53 13.34
N GLU A 209 4.04 -25.68 13.97
CA GLU A 209 4.18 -26.99 13.30
C GLU A 209 3.25 -27.14 12.08
N ASN A 210 2.16 -26.36 12.00
CA ASN A 210 1.26 -26.32 10.85
C ASN A 210 1.73 -25.39 9.71
N PHE A 211 2.68 -24.48 9.96
CA PHE A 211 3.13 -23.43 9.03
C PHE A 211 4.64 -23.48 8.72
N LEU A 212 5.42 -24.03 9.65
CA LEU A 212 6.86 -23.88 9.80
C LEU A 212 7.59 -25.22 9.63
N ALA A 213 6.86 -26.32 9.68
CA ALA A 213 7.30 -27.54 9.04
C ALA A 213 6.78 -27.50 7.59
N PRO A 214 7.61 -27.20 6.58
CA PRO A 214 7.52 -28.10 5.45
C PRO A 214 7.60 -29.51 6.05
N GLU A 215 6.75 -30.42 5.59
CA GLU A 215 7.22 -31.76 5.29
C GLU A 215 8.78 -31.75 5.25
N ARG A 216 9.42 -32.40 6.24
CA ARG A 216 10.83 -32.29 6.68
C ARG A 216 11.73 -31.64 5.63
N GLU A 217 12.68 -30.74 5.97
CA GLU A 217 13.67 -30.09 5.04
C GLU A 217 14.09 -30.87 3.75
N SER A 218 14.14 -32.20 3.80
CA SER A 218 14.23 -33.13 2.67
C SER A 218 13.08 -33.14 1.64
N GLU A 219 11.90 -32.56 1.92
CA GLU A 219 10.67 -32.60 1.11
C GLU A 219 10.34 -31.21 0.51
N LEU A 220 11.05 -30.14 0.90
CA LEU A 220 11.06 -28.90 0.11
C LEU A 220 11.74 -29.17 -1.23
N GLU A 221 10.97 -29.17 -2.32
CA GLU A 221 11.50 -29.26 -3.68
C GLU A 221 12.41 -28.07 -4.05
N GLN A 222 12.45 -27.03 -3.20
CA GLN A 222 13.15 -25.78 -3.42
C GLN A 222 14.31 -25.52 -2.46
N PRO A 223 15.54 -25.89 -2.84
CA PRO A 223 16.70 -25.65 -1.99
C PRO A 223 16.99 -24.15 -1.75
N GLU A 224 16.63 -23.26 -2.69
CA GLU A 224 16.88 -21.82 -2.61
C GLU A 224 16.04 -21.13 -1.52
N LEU A 225 14.85 -21.65 -1.22
CA LEU A 225 13.96 -21.09 -0.20
C LEU A 225 14.15 -21.70 1.20
N ARG A 226 15.18 -22.53 1.41
CA ARG A 226 15.48 -23.12 2.73
C ARG A 226 15.74 -22.07 3.81
N SER A 227 16.31 -20.92 3.46
CA SER A 227 16.46 -19.80 4.40
C SER A 227 15.15 -19.06 4.70
N GLY A 228 14.03 -19.47 4.09
CA GLY A 228 12.73 -18.82 4.22
C GLY A 228 12.61 -17.47 3.53
N ILE A 229 13.66 -17.02 2.82
CA ILE A 229 13.74 -15.72 2.14
C ILE A 229 14.68 -15.83 0.94
N MET A 230 14.26 -15.32 -0.22
CA MET A 230 15.09 -15.24 -1.42
C MET A 230 14.56 -14.18 -2.41
N ALA A 231 15.44 -13.64 -3.26
CA ALA A 231 15.06 -12.70 -4.31
C ALA A 231 15.47 -13.19 -5.71
N TRP A 232 14.74 -12.77 -6.74
CA TRP A 232 15.02 -13.04 -8.14
C TRP A 232 14.86 -11.77 -8.97
N ASP A 233 15.71 -11.61 -9.99
CA ASP A 233 15.60 -10.57 -11.01
C ASP A 233 15.08 -11.17 -12.33
N HIS A 234 14.47 -10.34 -13.18
CA HIS A 234 14.00 -10.71 -14.52
C HIS A 234 12.92 -11.81 -14.53
N VAL A 235 12.04 -11.76 -13.53
CA VAL A 235 11.01 -12.79 -13.27
C VAL A 235 9.99 -12.87 -14.41
N LEU A 236 9.50 -11.73 -14.89
CA LEU A 236 8.49 -11.64 -15.95
C LEU A 236 9.13 -11.22 -17.28
N SER A 237 8.50 -11.53 -18.42
CA SER A 237 8.91 -10.96 -19.69
C SER A 237 8.70 -9.44 -19.74
N THR A 238 9.34 -8.79 -20.71
CA THR A 238 9.17 -7.34 -20.94
C THR A 238 7.71 -6.96 -21.20
N ASP A 239 6.95 -7.78 -21.93
CA ASP A 239 5.53 -7.51 -22.24
C ASP A 239 4.67 -7.59 -20.97
N LEU A 240 4.78 -8.69 -20.22
CA LEU A 240 4.00 -8.86 -18.99
C LEU A 240 4.37 -7.82 -17.92
N LEU A 241 5.65 -7.50 -17.76
CA LEU A 241 6.11 -6.45 -16.85
C LEU A 241 5.55 -5.08 -17.24
N GLN A 242 5.54 -4.74 -18.54
CA GLN A 242 5.03 -3.46 -19.02
C GLN A 242 3.53 -3.34 -18.76
N ARG A 243 2.76 -4.39 -19.02
CA ARG A 243 1.32 -4.42 -18.73
C ARG A 243 1.04 -4.34 -17.22
N LEU A 244 1.87 -4.98 -16.40
CA LEU A 244 1.75 -4.91 -14.94
C LEU A 244 2.04 -3.49 -14.41
N ARG A 245 2.98 -2.77 -15.05
CA ARG A 245 3.23 -1.35 -14.78
C ARG A 245 2.06 -0.47 -15.19
N GLU A 246 1.38 -0.78 -16.26
CA GLU A 246 0.23 0.00 -16.75
C GLU A 246 -1.00 -0.14 -15.85
N CYS A 247 -1.14 -1.26 -15.13
CA CYS A 247 -2.29 -1.49 -14.26
C CYS A 247 -2.07 -1.18 -12.78
N VAL A 248 -0.83 -0.97 -12.32
CA VAL A 248 -0.53 -0.82 -10.88
C VAL A 248 -1.25 0.35 -10.22
N GLU A 249 -1.30 1.51 -10.88
CA GLU A 249 -1.97 2.70 -10.35
C GLU A 249 -3.48 2.46 -10.24
N ASP A 250 -4.08 1.84 -11.27
CA ASP A 250 -5.50 1.53 -11.25
C ASP A 250 -5.84 0.50 -10.16
N HIS A 251 -5.02 -0.54 -9.98
CA HIS A 251 -5.22 -1.51 -8.89
C HIS A 251 -5.04 -0.88 -7.51
N PHE A 252 -4.05 0.00 -7.36
CA PHE A 252 -3.80 0.69 -6.10
C PHE A 252 -4.97 1.61 -5.77
N GLN A 253 -5.35 2.49 -6.69
CA GLN A 253 -6.42 3.45 -6.47
C GLN A 253 -7.77 2.77 -6.24
N PHE A 254 -8.09 1.69 -6.96
CA PHE A 254 -9.35 0.96 -6.80
C PHE A 254 -9.62 0.61 -5.32
N ILE A 255 -8.62 0.13 -4.57
CA ILE A 255 -8.75 -0.24 -3.15
C ILE A 255 -9.14 0.95 -2.26
N PHE A 256 -8.77 2.19 -2.63
CA PHE A 256 -9.08 3.39 -1.85
C PHE A 256 -10.36 4.08 -2.28
N THR A 257 -10.67 4.04 -3.56
CA THR A 257 -11.73 4.86 -4.18
C THR A 257 -13.03 4.09 -4.35
N ASN A 258 -12.95 2.75 -4.35
CA ASN A 258 -14.07 1.84 -4.57
C ASN A 258 -14.35 0.96 -3.34
N ARG A 259 -14.10 1.48 -2.12
CA ARG A 259 -14.36 0.78 -0.84
C ARG A 259 -15.82 0.36 -0.64
N TRP A 260 -16.73 0.96 -1.40
CA TRP A 260 -18.17 0.73 -1.37
C TRP A 260 -18.60 -0.38 -2.34
N VAL A 261 -17.70 -0.84 -3.21
CA VAL A 261 -18.02 -1.78 -4.28
C VAL A 261 -18.11 -3.20 -3.71
N TYR A 262 -19.27 -3.80 -3.92
CA TYR A 262 -19.79 -5.10 -3.47
C TYR A 262 -20.55 -5.13 -2.14
N SER A 263 -21.84 -4.78 -2.24
CA SER A 263 -22.97 -5.50 -1.62
C SER A 263 -23.77 -6.24 -2.71
N ALA A 264 -23.17 -7.20 -3.42
CA ALA A 264 -23.94 -8.03 -4.36
C ALA A 264 -24.85 -9.03 -3.61
N ASP A 265 -24.55 -9.27 -2.33
CA ASP A 265 -25.43 -9.90 -1.37
C ASP A 265 -25.84 -8.80 -0.37
N GLU A 266 -27.14 -8.54 -0.22
CA GLU A 266 -27.69 -7.57 0.74
C GLU A 266 -27.30 -7.91 2.20
N SER A 267 -26.71 -9.08 2.43
CA SER A 267 -26.28 -9.56 3.74
C SER A 267 -24.97 -8.95 4.27
N PHE A 268 -24.16 -8.29 3.43
CA PHE A 268 -22.84 -7.83 3.86
C PHE A 268 -22.44 -6.45 3.34
N THR A 269 -21.92 -5.61 4.24
CA THR A 269 -21.40 -4.27 3.97
C THR A 269 -19.92 -4.24 4.35
N GLY A 270 -19.01 -4.20 3.37
CA GLY A 270 -17.57 -4.14 3.67
C GLY A 270 -16.68 -3.99 2.44
N ALA A 271 -15.62 -3.19 2.58
CA ALA A 271 -14.64 -2.92 1.53
C ALA A 271 -13.61 -4.04 1.38
N ALA A 272 -13.36 -4.49 0.14
CA ALA A 272 -12.17 -5.29 -0.15
C ALA A 272 -10.90 -4.44 -0.01
N SER A 273 -9.94 -4.93 0.77
CA SER A 273 -8.60 -4.36 0.88
C SER A 273 -7.59 -5.05 -0.05
N THR A 274 -7.86 -6.29 -0.43
CA THR A 274 -7.02 -7.13 -1.31
C THR A 274 -7.87 -7.99 -2.23
N MET A 275 -7.24 -8.58 -3.25
CA MET A 275 -7.90 -9.36 -4.29
C MET A 275 -7.54 -10.84 -4.18
N TRP A 276 -8.48 -11.71 -4.50
CA TRP A 276 -8.32 -13.16 -4.43
C TRP A 276 -8.31 -13.80 -5.82
N LEU A 277 -7.34 -14.69 -6.04
CA LEU A 277 -7.25 -15.62 -7.16
C LEU A 277 -7.33 -17.06 -6.63
N PRO A 278 -8.48 -17.75 -6.73
CA PRO A 278 -8.62 -19.14 -6.31
C PRO A 278 -7.75 -20.07 -7.15
N ALA A 279 -7.17 -21.11 -6.55
CA ALA A 279 -6.38 -22.10 -7.29
C ALA A 279 -7.15 -22.75 -8.45
N SER A 280 -8.46 -22.95 -8.27
CA SER A 280 -9.39 -23.59 -9.21
C SER A 280 -9.85 -22.72 -10.39
N GLU A 281 -9.54 -21.42 -10.39
CA GLU A 281 -9.98 -20.49 -11.44
C GLU A 281 -8.83 -20.03 -12.33
N GLU A 282 -9.13 -19.76 -13.61
CA GLU A 282 -8.16 -19.19 -14.53
C GLU A 282 -7.81 -17.74 -14.18
N ALA A 283 -6.59 -17.33 -14.53
CA ALA A 283 -6.18 -15.93 -14.41
C ALA A 283 -6.90 -15.07 -15.46
N THR A 284 -7.62 -14.05 -15.01
CA THR A 284 -8.42 -13.14 -15.86
C THR A 284 -7.85 -11.72 -15.92
N SER A 285 -6.75 -11.46 -15.21
CA SER A 285 -6.08 -10.16 -15.17
C SER A 285 -4.56 -10.29 -15.26
N ILE A 286 -3.89 -9.18 -15.59
CA ILE A 286 -2.43 -9.12 -15.70
C ILE A 286 -1.71 -9.53 -14.39
N PRO A 287 -2.09 -9.04 -13.19
CA PRO A 287 -1.47 -9.50 -11.93
C PRO A 287 -1.68 -10.99 -11.67
N GLU A 288 -2.82 -11.56 -12.07
CA GLU A 288 -3.10 -12.98 -11.88
C GLU A 288 -2.21 -13.87 -12.75
N VAL A 289 -1.93 -13.45 -13.99
CA VAL A 289 -0.95 -14.14 -14.83
C VAL A 289 0.43 -14.10 -14.19
N ALA A 290 0.86 -12.94 -13.66
CA ALA A 290 2.13 -12.81 -12.95
C ALA A 290 2.18 -13.71 -11.69
N ALA A 291 1.10 -13.76 -10.91
CA ALA A 291 0.97 -14.63 -9.75
C ALA A 291 1.14 -16.12 -10.11
N ARG A 292 0.48 -16.58 -11.18
CA ARG A 292 0.62 -17.96 -11.68
C ARG A 292 2.04 -18.25 -12.16
N THR A 293 2.69 -17.30 -12.84
CA THR A 293 4.09 -17.42 -13.25
C THR A 293 5.02 -17.61 -12.04
N ILE A 294 4.82 -16.82 -10.97
CA ILE A 294 5.61 -16.93 -9.73
C ILE A 294 5.36 -18.28 -9.05
N LEU A 295 4.10 -18.69 -8.85
CA LEU A 295 3.75 -19.98 -8.26
C LEU A 295 4.42 -21.15 -8.97
N ARG A 296 4.28 -21.22 -10.29
CA ARG A 296 4.81 -22.32 -11.09
C ARG A 296 6.34 -22.35 -11.12
N HIS A 297 6.98 -21.20 -11.32
CA HIS A 297 8.42 -21.17 -11.63
C HIS A 297 9.31 -20.87 -10.44
N LEU A 298 8.84 -20.06 -9.50
CA LEU A 298 9.60 -19.70 -8.29
C LEU A 298 9.17 -20.51 -7.08
N LEU A 299 7.88 -20.88 -6.93
CA LEU A 299 7.39 -21.72 -5.82
C LEU A 299 7.21 -23.20 -6.19
N LYS A 300 7.32 -23.56 -7.48
CA LYS A 300 7.20 -24.95 -7.99
C LYS A 300 5.92 -25.62 -7.47
N GLN A 301 4.85 -24.85 -7.38
CA GLN A 301 3.54 -25.29 -6.90
C GLN A 301 2.55 -25.38 -8.06
N GLU A 302 1.86 -26.51 -8.15
CA GLU A 302 0.74 -26.72 -9.06
C GLU A 302 -0.60 -26.43 -8.35
N PRO A 303 -1.72 -26.25 -9.07
CA PRO A 303 -3.00 -25.84 -8.47
C PRO A 303 -3.50 -26.69 -7.30
N GLU A 304 -3.07 -27.95 -7.17
CA GLU A 304 -3.42 -28.83 -6.07
C GLU A 304 -2.64 -28.52 -4.76
N ASP A 305 -1.54 -27.77 -4.86
CA ASP A 305 -0.65 -27.47 -3.74
C ASP A 305 -1.06 -26.23 -2.94
N TYR A 306 -1.95 -25.40 -3.46
CA TYR A 306 -2.37 -24.14 -2.85
C TYR A 306 -3.89 -23.90 -2.93
N ALA A 307 -4.40 -23.06 -2.03
CA ALA A 307 -5.78 -22.61 -2.01
C ALA A 307 -6.01 -21.43 -2.98
N GLY A 308 -5.04 -20.52 -3.05
CA GLY A 308 -5.09 -19.37 -3.96
C GLY A 308 -4.00 -18.35 -3.70
N VAL A 309 -4.09 -17.23 -4.41
CA VAL A 309 -3.20 -16.08 -4.26
C VAL A 309 -4.03 -14.87 -3.88
N GLU A 310 -3.65 -14.25 -2.77
CA GLU A 310 -4.09 -12.91 -2.43
C GLU A 310 -3.11 -11.91 -3.05
N TYR A 311 -3.61 -10.85 -3.67
CA TYR A 311 -2.76 -9.85 -4.30
C TYR A 311 -3.33 -8.44 -4.20
N TRP A 312 -2.44 -7.46 -4.18
CA TRP A 312 -2.79 -6.05 -4.27
C TRP A 312 -1.62 -5.20 -4.76
N ALA A 313 -1.93 -4.02 -5.28
CA ALA A 313 -0.93 -3.04 -5.64
C ALA A 313 -0.69 -2.07 -4.47
N ARG A 314 0.55 -1.57 -4.36
CA ARG A 314 0.88 -0.45 -3.48
C ARG A 314 1.75 0.55 -4.24
N VAL A 315 1.26 1.76 -4.37
CA VAL A 315 1.98 2.91 -4.91
C VAL A 315 2.11 3.94 -3.79
N ARG A 316 3.32 4.29 -3.42
CA ARG A 316 3.57 5.30 -2.37
C ARG A 316 4.72 6.20 -2.75
N SER A 317 4.70 7.44 -2.28
CA SER A 317 5.87 8.32 -2.36
C SER A 317 7.09 7.62 -1.77
N VAL A 318 8.27 7.83 -2.37
CA VAL A 318 9.55 7.30 -1.87
C VAL A 318 9.90 7.81 -0.46
N ASN A 319 9.22 8.85 0.00
CA ASN A 319 9.37 9.43 1.33
C ASN A 319 8.56 8.72 2.41
N LEU A 320 7.72 7.75 2.03
CA LEU A 320 6.92 6.97 2.95
C LEU A 320 7.45 5.54 3.04
N GLY A 321 7.66 5.10 4.26
CA GLY A 321 7.85 3.70 4.59
C GLY A 321 6.52 2.95 4.70
N ALA A 322 6.64 1.70 5.13
CA ALA A 322 5.53 0.89 5.60
C ALA A 322 5.87 0.42 7.01
N GLY A 323 4.90 0.50 7.91
CA GLY A 323 5.06 0.00 9.28
C GLY A 323 5.41 -1.48 9.27
N PHE A 324 6.12 -1.92 10.30
CA PHE A 324 6.50 -3.31 10.43
C PHE A 324 5.32 -4.15 10.93
N HIS A 325 5.09 -5.28 10.27
CA HIS A 325 3.98 -6.18 10.50
C HIS A 325 4.34 -7.57 9.98
N TYR A 326 3.38 -8.48 10.00
CA TYR A 326 3.41 -9.77 9.33
C TYR A 326 2.07 -9.93 8.61
N ASP A 327 1.99 -10.85 7.65
CA ASP A 327 0.73 -11.07 6.93
C ASP A 327 -0.17 -12.07 7.68
N GLU A 328 -1.42 -11.69 7.89
CA GLU A 328 -2.47 -12.51 8.51
C GLU A 328 -3.81 -12.27 7.81
N ALA A 329 -4.71 -13.25 7.90
CA ALA A 329 -6.11 -13.01 7.56
C ALA A 329 -6.74 -12.17 8.68
N VAL A 330 -7.24 -10.98 8.37
CA VAL A 330 -7.97 -10.15 9.34
C VAL A 330 -9.36 -10.79 9.56
N ASP A 331 -9.60 -11.37 10.74
CA ASP A 331 -10.96 -11.71 11.19
C ASP A 331 -11.53 -10.52 11.97
N ALA A 332 -12.59 -9.92 11.45
CA ALA A 332 -13.22 -8.77 12.08
C ALA A 332 -14.12 -9.12 13.28
N GLU A 333 -14.38 -10.40 13.59
CA GLU A 333 -15.44 -10.76 14.54
C GLU A 333 -15.16 -11.89 15.55
N ASP A 334 -13.97 -12.51 15.60
CA ASP A 334 -13.73 -13.59 16.58
C ASP A 334 -13.15 -13.07 17.91
N VAL A 335 -13.99 -12.35 18.66
CA VAL A 335 -13.68 -11.83 20.01
C VAL A 335 -13.63 -12.93 21.08
N ASP A 336 -14.05 -14.15 20.74
CA ASP A 336 -14.10 -15.33 21.62
C ASP A 336 -12.96 -16.34 21.35
N SER A 337 -12.04 -16.04 20.43
CA SER A 337 -10.87 -16.88 20.19
C SER A 337 -9.89 -16.79 21.37
N GLU A 338 -9.30 -17.93 21.79
CA GLU A 338 -8.29 -17.97 22.88
C GLU A 338 -7.00 -17.16 22.56
N TRP A 339 -6.94 -16.50 21.38
CA TRP A 339 -5.82 -15.75 20.86
C TRP A 339 -6.09 -14.25 20.97
N VAL A 340 -5.15 -13.51 21.57
CA VAL A 340 -5.26 -12.04 21.78
C VAL A 340 -5.35 -11.25 20.45
N HIS A 341 -5.06 -11.90 19.31
CA HIS A 341 -5.15 -11.34 17.95
C HIS A 341 -6.10 -12.10 17.00
N GLY A 342 -7.05 -12.89 17.51
CA GLY A 342 -8.23 -13.29 16.73
C GLY A 342 -8.03 -14.36 15.65
N ASN A 343 -6.92 -14.43 14.89
CA ASN A 343 -6.80 -15.35 13.74
C ASN A 343 -5.41 -16.03 13.59
N PRO A 344 -5.33 -17.38 13.57
CA PRO A 344 -4.06 -18.09 13.33
C PRO A 344 -3.70 -18.23 11.83
N TRP A 345 -4.57 -17.86 10.89
CA TRP A 345 -4.38 -18.14 9.47
C TRP A 345 -3.46 -17.13 8.79
N ARG A 346 -2.43 -17.65 8.11
CA ARG A 346 -1.39 -16.85 7.44
C ARG A 346 -1.11 -17.40 6.04
N PRO A 347 -0.62 -16.56 5.11
CA PRO A 347 -0.07 -17.07 3.86
C PRO A 347 1.14 -17.97 4.17
N GLN A 348 1.45 -18.89 3.26
CA GLN A 348 2.71 -19.64 3.35
C GLN A 348 3.89 -18.73 2.97
N TRP A 349 3.72 -17.98 1.89
CA TRP A 349 4.71 -17.08 1.33
C TRP A 349 4.10 -15.70 1.12
N SER A 350 4.85 -14.67 1.45
CA SER A 350 4.59 -13.29 1.09
C SER A 350 5.63 -12.82 0.08
N SER A 351 5.35 -11.71 -0.58
CA SER A 351 6.26 -11.17 -1.57
C SER A 351 6.18 -9.66 -1.76
N VAL A 352 7.25 -9.10 -2.29
CA VAL A 352 7.23 -7.77 -2.87
C VAL A 352 7.81 -7.85 -4.28
N PHE A 353 6.95 -7.61 -5.28
CA PHE A 353 7.33 -7.50 -6.68
C PHE A 353 7.53 -6.03 -7.07
N TYR A 354 8.74 -5.66 -7.44
CA TYR A 354 9.11 -4.28 -7.74
C TYR A 354 8.90 -3.94 -9.21
N LEU A 355 8.13 -2.88 -9.46
CA LEU A 355 7.87 -2.35 -10.80
C LEU A 355 8.80 -1.21 -11.18
N SER A 356 9.55 -0.65 -10.24
CA SER A 356 10.47 0.46 -10.44
C SER A 356 11.74 0.28 -9.61
N ASP A 357 12.76 1.06 -9.97
CA ASP A 357 13.97 1.19 -9.16
C ASP A 357 13.73 2.22 -8.02
N GLU A 358 12.61 2.94 -8.00
CA GLU A 358 12.37 3.94 -6.96
C GLU A 358 11.87 3.35 -5.63
N GLY A 359 12.33 3.97 -4.53
CA GLY A 359 11.94 3.63 -3.16
C GLY A 359 13.08 3.11 -2.29
N GLY A 360 12.81 3.00 -0.99
CA GLY A 360 13.71 2.40 -0.02
C GLY A 360 13.56 0.88 0.06
N PRO A 361 14.46 0.22 0.82
CA PRO A 361 14.49 -1.22 0.91
C PRO A 361 13.22 -1.78 1.58
N THR A 362 12.76 -2.93 1.11
CA THR A 362 11.96 -3.83 1.96
C THR A 362 12.90 -4.43 2.99
N VAL A 363 12.46 -4.44 4.26
CA VAL A 363 13.19 -5.01 5.38
C VAL A 363 12.40 -6.21 5.88
N ILE A 364 13.04 -7.37 5.95
CA ILE A 364 12.49 -8.58 6.56
C ILE A 364 13.40 -8.98 7.71
N LEU A 365 12.83 -9.21 8.89
CA LEU A 365 13.53 -9.51 10.13
C LEU A 365 13.22 -10.94 10.55
N ASP A 366 14.18 -11.61 11.18
CA ASP A 366 14.04 -12.98 11.69
C ASP A 366 13.25 -13.05 13.00
N GLN A 367 12.20 -12.24 13.13
CA GLN A 367 11.29 -12.21 14.28
C GLN A 367 9.92 -12.77 13.88
N LEU A 368 9.34 -13.55 14.77
CA LEU A 368 8.01 -14.16 14.65
C LEU A 368 7.10 -13.64 15.77
N HIS A 369 5.79 -13.73 15.60
CA HIS A 369 4.86 -13.43 16.68
C HIS A 369 4.53 -14.69 17.48
N ASP A 370 4.48 -14.60 18.81
CA ASP A 370 3.99 -15.66 19.68
C ASP A 370 2.46 -15.64 19.79
N GLU A 371 1.90 -16.58 20.57
CA GLU A 371 0.45 -16.70 20.82
C GLU A 371 -0.20 -15.45 21.45
N ARG A 372 0.61 -14.55 22.03
CA ARG A 372 0.20 -13.29 22.66
C ARG A 372 0.55 -12.08 21.79
N GLY A 373 0.97 -12.29 20.54
CA GLY A 373 1.39 -11.22 19.63
C GLY A 373 2.73 -10.58 19.99
N ARG A 374 3.57 -11.20 20.82
CA ARG A 374 4.90 -10.69 21.14
C ARG A 374 5.92 -11.16 20.10
N LEU A 375 6.85 -10.28 19.74
CA LEU A 375 7.96 -10.62 18.87
C LEU A 375 8.95 -11.55 19.59
N SER A 376 9.29 -12.67 18.95
CA SER A 376 10.34 -13.61 19.38
C SER A 376 11.22 -13.98 18.18
N PRO A 377 12.56 -13.86 18.30
CA PRO A 377 13.27 -13.22 19.41
C PRO A 377 12.88 -11.74 19.56
N ALA A 378 13.04 -11.19 20.78
CA ALA A 378 12.72 -9.78 21.06
C ALA A 378 13.56 -8.82 20.22
N LEU A 379 14.81 -9.20 19.91
CA LEU A 379 15.63 -8.58 18.89
C LEU A 379 15.93 -9.52 17.74
N PRO A 380 15.90 -9.02 16.49
CA PRO A 380 16.35 -9.80 15.35
C PRO A 380 17.85 -10.05 15.43
N ALA A 381 18.27 -11.29 15.23
CA ALA A 381 19.69 -11.59 15.04
C ALA A 381 20.12 -11.23 13.61
N LYS A 382 19.19 -11.33 12.66
CA LYS A 382 19.41 -11.09 11.24
C LYS A 382 18.31 -10.26 10.60
N GLY A 383 18.73 -9.44 9.65
CA GLY A 383 17.82 -8.65 8.82
C GLY A 383 18.15 -8.82 7.35
N TYR A 384 17.13 -8.68 6.51
CA TYR A 384 17.27 -8.80 5.07
C TYR A 384 16.78 -7.51 4.43
N LEU A 385 17.65 -6.89 3.63
CA LEU A 385 17.37 -5.63 2.95
C LEU A 385 17.31 -5.90 1.44
N CYS A 386 16.13 -5.76 0.85
CA CYS A 386 15.95 -5.91 -0.58
C CYS A 386 15.67 -4.55 -1.21
N MET A 387 16.62 -4.03 -1.98
CA MET A 387 16.43 -2.77 -2.69
C MET A 387 15.52 -2.94 -3.91
N PRO A 388 14.63 -1.97 -4.17
CA PRO A 388 13.82 -1.96 -5.37
C PRO A 388 14.67 -2.01 -6.64
N ARG A 389 14.27 -2.92 -7.52
CA ARG A 389 14.76 -3.03 -8.90
C ARG A 389 13.62 -3.51 -9.78
N ALA A 390 13.36 -2.85 -10.89
CA ALA A 390 12.28 -3.26 -11.79
C ALA A 390 12.44 -4.73 -12.21
N ASN A 391 11.34 -5.49 -12.15
CA ASN A 391 11.30 -6.92 -12.43
C ASN A 391 12.05 -7.80 -11.40
N ARG A 392 12.25 -7.28 -10.19
CA ARG A 392 12.69 -8.06 -9.03
C ARG A 392 11.48 -8.51 -8.22
N ILE A 393 11.55 -9.71 -7.67
CA ILE A 393 10.71 -10.14 -6.55
C ILE A 393 11.58 -10.53 -5.37
N VAL A 394 11.15 -10.20 -4.16
CA VAL A 394 11.59 -10.89 -2.94
C VAL A 394 10.44 -11.74 -2.42
N LEU A 395 10.69 -13.03 -2.20
CA LEU A 395 9.78 -13.98 -1.56
C LEU A 395 10.31 -14.29 -0.17
N PHE A 396 9.42 -14.33 0.80
CA PHE A 396 9.75 -14.65 2.18
C PHE A 396 8.59 -15.33 2.87
N ARG A 397 8.87 -16.05 3.95
CA ARG A 397 7.81 -16.60 4.79
C ARG A 397 6.96 -15.49 5.37
N ALA A 398 5.65 -15.61 5.24
CA ALA A 398 4.70 -14.54 5.57
C ALA A 398 4.62 -14.22 7.07
N ASP A 399 5.11 -15.14 7.92
CA ASP A 399 5.14 -14.99 9.37
C ASP A 399 6.36 -14.22 9.90
N LEU A 400 7.29 -13.83 9.02
CA LEU A 400 8.43 -12.98 9.36
C LEU A 400 8.01 -11.52 9.47
N HIS A 401 8.53 -10.84 10.49
CA HIS A 401 8.27 -9.42 10.70
C HIS A 401 8.95 -8.58 9.61
N HIS A 402 8.19 -7.73 8.93
CA HIS A 402 8.70 -7.01 7.77
C HIS A 402 8.01 -5.66 7.55
N GLY A 403 8.69 -4.78 6.82
CA GLY A 403 8.23 -3.45 6.48
C GLY A 403 9.06 -2.86 5.34
N SER A 404 8.98 -1.55 5.15
CA SER A 404 9.84 -0.86 4.17
C SER A 404 10.26 0.50 4.69
N LEU A 405 11.51 0.87 4.43
CA LEU A 405 12.03 2.18 4.84
C LEU A 405 11.77 3.23 3.75
N PRO A 406 11.53 4.50 4.13
CA PRO A 406 11.57 5.61 3.20
C PRO A 406 13.02 5.89 2.78
N VAL A 407 13.17 6.64 1.69
CA VAL A 407 14.46 7.06 1.16
C VAL A 407 14.99 8.30 1.86
N ASP A 408 14.13 9.29 2.01
CA ASP A 408 14.34 10.58 2.66
C ASP A 408 12.97 11.03 3.17
N ILE A 409 12.88 11.76 4.28
CA ILE A 409 11.59 12.14 4.88
C ILE A 409 11.32 13.64 4.75
N TRP A 410 12.31 14.42 4.28
CA TRP A 410 12.28 15.89 4.34
C TRP A 410 11.98 16.58 3.00
N LEU A 411 11.97 15.85 1.90
CA LEU A 411 11.80 16.42 0.55
C LEU A 411 10.51 15.88 -0.07
N ASP A 412 9.57 16.75 -0.44
CA ASP A 412 8.45 16.34 -1.29
C ASP A 412 9.01 15.71 -2.58
N SER A 413 8.42 14.59 -2.98
CA SER A 413 8.82 13.85 -4.16
C SER A 413 7.60 13.20 -4.78
N GLU A 414 7.39 13.50 -6.06
CA GLU A 414 6.42 12.81 -6.90
C GLU A 414 6.93 11.42 -7.35
N GLN A 415 8.18 11.05 -7.00
CA GLN A 415 8.65 9.70 -7.25
C GLN A 415 7.93 8.72 -6.33
N THR A 416 7.46 7.62 -6.92
CA THR A 416 6.70 6.61 -6.21
C THR A 416 7.38 5.25 -6.26
N ARG A 417 7.45 4.57 -5.12
CA ARG A 417 7.72 3.15 -5.02
C ARG A 417 6.47 2.38 -5.46
N ARG A 418 6.56 1.68 -6.59
CA ARG A 418 5.46 0.91 -7.18
C ARG A 418 5.71 -0.58 -7.03
N VAL A 419 4.81 -1.27 -6.35
CA VAL A 419 4.91 -2.72 -6.13
C VAL A 419 3.57 -3.42 -6.29
N PHE A 420 3.63 -4.69 -6.67
CA PHE A 420 2.59 -5.65 -6.36
C PHE A 420 3.05 -6.54 -5.22
N ILE A 421 2.11 -6.89 -4.35
CA ILE A 421 2.31 -7.88 -3.29
C ILE A 421 1.46 -9.08 -3.67
N PHE A 422 2.05 -10.27 -3.58
CA PHE A 422 1.39 -11.55 -3.77
C PHE A 422 1.63 -12.41 -2.53
N ASN A 423 0.55 -12.76 -1.85
CA ASN A 423 0.49 -13.66 -0.72
C ASN A 423 -0.03 -15.01 -1.21
N PHE A 424 0.75 -16.06 -1.03
CA PHE A 424 0.46 -17.40 -1.53
C PHE A 424 -0.07 -18.27 -0.39
N TRP A 425 -1.33 -18.67 -0.51
CA TRP A 425 -2.08 -19.34 0.53
C TRP A 425 -2.19 -20.83 0.26
N ARG A 426 -1.67 -21.67 1.17
CA ARG A 426 -1.62 -23.13 0.95
C ARG A 426 -2.95 -23.84 1.22
N ARG A 427 -3.58 -23.56 2.36
CA ARG A 427 -4.73 -24.35 2.87
C ARG A 427 -5.96 -23.53 3.25
N HIS A 428 -5.81 -22.23 3.43
CA HIS A 428 -6.86 -21.33 3.90
C HIS A 428 -7.18 -20.30 2.82
N THR A 429 -8.46 -19.93 2.70
CA THR A 429 -8.91 -18.84 1.84
C THR A 429 -9.25 -17.66 2.75
N PRO A 430 -8.57 -16.51 2.63
CA PRO A 430 -8.87 -15.33 3.46
C PRO A 430 -10.34 -14.94 3.38
N GLU A 431 -10.92 -14.50 4.49
CA GLU A 431 -12.34 -14.23 4.59
C GLU A 431 -12.74 -12.88 3.97
N ARG A 432 -14.03 -12.77 3.65
CA ARG A 432 -14.67 -11.51 3.26
C ARG A 432 -14.90 -10.66 4.52
N PRO A 433 -14.89 -9.31 4.42
CA PRO A 433 -14.79 -8.52 3.20
C PRO A 433 -13.35 -8.24 2.75
N HIS A 434 -12.34 -8.55 3.55
CA HIS A 434 -10.98 -8.02 3.36
C HIS A 434 -10.30 -8.51 2.08
N CYS A 435 -10.52 -9.76 1.68
CA CYS A 435 -9.97 -10.34 0.46
C CYS A 435 -11.08 -10.95 -0.38
N GLN A 436 -11.21 -10.53 -1.64
CA GLN A 436 -12.34 -10.93 -2.48
C GLN A 436 -11.94 -11.23 -3.93
N ARG A 437 -12.65 -12.18 -4.55
CA ARG A 437 -12.63 -12.37 -6.01
C ARG A 437 -13.53 -11.28 -6.61
N LEU A 438 -12.91 -10.25 -7.18
CA LEU A 438 -13.62 -9.09 -7.73
C LEU A 438 -13.92 -9.26 -9.22
N ASP A 439 -15.04 -8.69 -9.68
CA ASP A 439 -15.37 -8.58 -11.10
C ASP A 439 -15.14 -7.16 -11.60
N PHE A 440 -13.98 -6.96 -12.24
CA PHE A 440 -13.57 -5.65 -12.76
C PHE A 440 -14.36 -5.17 -13.98
N GLN A 441 -15.27 -5.96 -14.56
CA GLN A 441 -15.96 -5.58 -15.80
C GLN A 441 -16.77 -4.28 -15.67
N LYS A 442 -17.28 -4.01 -14.47
CA LYS A 442 -18.09 -2.82 -14.17
C LYS A 442 -17.26 -1.58 -13.84
N HIS A 443 -15.94 -1.68 -13.74
CA HIS A 443 -15.09 -0.56 -13.32
C HIS A 443 -14.27 -0.06 -14.50
N PRO A 444 -14.56 1.12 -15.09
CA PRO A 444 -13.90 1.59 -16.31
C PRO A 444 -12.36 1.65 -16.22
N ALA A 445 -11.83 2.04 -15.07
CA ALA A 445 -10.39 2.05 -14.81
C ALA A 445 -9.79 0.64 -14.82
N MET A 446 -10.48 -0.34 -14.24
CA MET A 446 -9.99 -1.72 -14.13
C MET A 446 -10.28 -2.57 -15.38
N ARG A 447 -11.42 -2.34 -16.05
CA ARG A 447 -11.90 -3.11 -17.21
C ARG A 447 -10.89 -3.18 -18.34
N ARG A 448 -10.11 -2.11 -18.54
CA ARG A 448 -9.07 -2.04 -19.58
C ARG A 448 -7.91 -3.03 -19.37
N HIS A 449 -7.77 -3.58 -18.17
CA HIS A 449 -6.71 -4.53 -17.78
C HIS A 449 -7.19 -5.99 -17.72
N ILE A 450 -8.47 -6.24 -18.00
CA ILE A 450 -9.04 -7.59 -18.07
C ILE A 450 -8.54 -8.29 -19.33
N LEU A 451 -8.14 -9.54 -19.18
CA LEU A 451 -7.70 -10.41 -20.27
C LEU A 451 -8.86 -11.24 -20.80
N THR A 452 -8.88 -11.46 -22.11
CA THR A 452 -9.65 -12.59 -22.65
C THR A 452 -8.99 -13.91 -22.23
N VAL A 453 -9.77 -15.00 -22.22
CA VAL A 453 -9.26 -16.35 -21.89
C VAL A 453 -8.07 -16.73 -22.80
N GLU A 454 -8.16 -16.38 -24.08
CA GLU A 454 -7.13 -16.68 -25.08
C GLU A 454 -5.83 -15.89 -24.84
N GLU A 455 -5.94 -14.60 -24.50
CA GLU A 455 -4.79 -13.76 -24.18
C GLU A 455 -4.09 -14.20 -22.89
N GLY A 456 -4.85 -14.50 -21.84
CA GLY A 456 -4.32 -15.01 -20.57
C GLY A 456 -3.55 -16.31 -20.76
N ALA A 457 -4.14 -17.28 -21.47
CA ALA A 457 -3.50 -18.55 -21.77
C ALA A 457 -2.24 -18.39 -22.63
N ALA A 458 -2.26 -17.48 -23.62
CA ALA A 458 -1.11 -17.20 -24.47
C ALA A 458 0.07 -16.58 -23.68
N LEU A 459 -0.21 -15.62 -22.80
CA LEU A 459 0.79 -15.00 -21.93
C LEU A 459 1.41 -16.02 -20.98
N GLN A 460 0.59 -16.83 -20.30
CA GLN A 460 1.09 -17.89 -19.41
C GLN A 460 1.96 -18.91 -20.14
N THR A 461 1.53 -19.34 -21.34
CA THR A 461 2.30 -20.28 -22.17
C THR A 461 3.64 -19.68 -22.57
N TYR A 462 3.66 -18.40 -22.95
CA TYR A 462 4.88 -17.69 -23.32
C TYR A 462 5.86 -17.56 -22.14
N GLU A 463 5.37 -17.14 -20.96
CA GLU A 463 6.20 -17.05 -19.75
C GLU A 463 6.79 -18.40 -19.37
N THR A 464 5.97 -19.46 -19.44
CA THR A 464 6.40 -20.83 -19.15
C THR A 464 7.53 -21.27 -20.07
N ALA A 465 7.33 -21.15 -21.39
CA ALA A 465 8.34 -21.52 -22.37
C ALA A 465 9.64 -20.70 -22.21
N ARG A 466 9.52 -19.41 -21.88
CA ARG A 466 10.68 -18.52 -21.67
C ARG A 466 11.48 -18.95 -20.44
N LEU A 467 10.83 -19.18 -19.31
CA LEU A 467 11.49 -19.53 -18.04
C LEU A 467 12.06 -20.95 -18.07
N GLU A 468 11.42 -21.89 -18.75
CA GLU A 468 11.97 -23.23 -18.98
C GLU A 468 13.21 -23.21 -19.88
N ALA A 469 13.28 -22.30 -20.86
CA ALA A 469 14.42 -22.16 -21.75
C ALA A 469 15.61 -21.40 -21.13
N GLN A 470 15.34 -20.36 -20.35
CA GLN A 470 16.36 -19.45 -19.81
C GLN A 470 16.82 -19.83 -18.40
N GLY A 471 15.94 -20.48 -17.62
CA GLY A 471 16.10 -20.62 -16.18
C GLY A 471 16.00 -19.26 -15.46
N LEU A 472 15.91 -19.32 -14.12
CA LEU A 472 15.94 -18.13 -13.28
C LEU A 472 16.85 -18.40 -12.08
N ALA A 473 17.92 -17.63 -11.97
CA ALA A 473 18.85 -17.74 -10.85
C ALA A 473 18.46 -16.75 -9.74
N PRO A 474 18.57 -17.14 -8.46
CA PRO A 474 18.39 -16.21 -7.36
C PRO A 474 19.43 -15.09 -7.38
N VAL A 475 19.05 -13.92 -6.88
CA VAL A 475 19.95 -12.78 -6.66
C VAL A 475 20.96 -13.14 -5.59
N GLU A 476 22.24 -12.84 -5.83
CA GLU A 476 23.30 -13.05 -4.85
C GLU A 476 23.03 -12.22 -3.58
N ARG A 477 23.02 -12.92 -2.45
CA ARG A 477 22.83 -12.33 -1.12
C ARG A 477 24.16 -11.86 -0.56
N LYS A 478 24.32 -10.55 -0.35
CA LYS A 478 25.52 -9.95 0.23
C LYS A 478 25.42 -9.89 1.74
N VAL A 479 26.35 -10.54 2.44
CA VAL A 479 26.36 -10.55 3.91
C VAL A 479 27.15 -9.35 4.43
N LEU A 480 26.51 -8.56 5.29
CA LEU A 480 27.08 -7.45 6.03
C LEU A 480 27.22 -7.89 7.49
N CYS A 481 28.45 -8.17 7.91
CA CYS A 481 28.75 -8.74 9.23
C CYS A 481 29.90 -8.03 9.93
N LYS A 482 30.27 -6.82 9.50
CA LYS A 482 31.34 -6.03 10.12
C LYS A 482 30.84 -4.65 10.56
N PRO A 483 31.27 -4.14 11.73
CA PRO A 483 30.84 -2.83 12.24
C PRO A 483 31.04 -1.68 11.25
N GLU A 484 32.14 -1.65 10.50
CA GLU A 484 32.44 -0.58 9.53
C GLU A 484 31.46 -0.55 8.34
N GLN A 485 30.76 -1.65 8.07
CA GLN A 485 29.72 -1.72 7.05
C GLN A 485 28.38 -1.17 7.54
N LEU A 486 28.23 -0.98 8.86
CA LEU A 486 27.00 -0.59 9.55
C LEU A 486 27.18 0.74 10.34
N PRO A 487 27.58 1.85 9.69
CA PRO A 487 27.89 3.10 10.38
C PRO A 487 26.67 3.94 10.78
N HIS A 488 25.48 3.61 10.28
CA HIS A 488 24.23 4.32 10.54
C HIS A 488 23.36 3.50 11.49
N SER A 489 22.12 3.92 11.72
CA SER A 489 21.19 3.13 12.54
C SER A 489 19.71 3.34 12.20
N SER A 490 18.86 2.44 12.71
CA SER A 490 17.39 2.52 12.64
C SER A 490 16.81 1.74 13.83
N ASP A 491 15.81 2.30 14.50
CA ASP A 491 15.06 1.65 15.59
C ASP A 491 13.83 0.85 15.10
N PHE A 492 13.58 0.90 13.79
CA PHE A 492 12.41 0.30 13.16
C PHE A 492 11.05 0.78 13.73
N GLY A 493 11.06 1.84 14.54
CA GLY A 493 9.89 2.44 15.21
C GLY A 493 9.39 1.70 16.45
N TYR A 494 9.94 0.53 16.78
CA TYR A 494 9.46 -0.30 17.90
C TYR A 494 10.57 -0.88 18.78
N LEU A 495 11.84 -0.81 18.35
CA LEU A 495 12.95 -1.31 19.16
C LEU A 495 13.34 -0.29 20.23
N PRO A 496 13.71 -0.74 21.44
CA PRO A 496 14.11 0.15 22.53
C PRO A 496 15.49 0.78 22.31
N LEU A 497 16.36 0.14 21.51
CA LEU A 497 17.62 0.70 21.04
C LEU A 497 17.75 0.49 19.53
N PRO A 498 18.35 1.47 18.82
CA PRO A 498 18.48 1.39 17.38
C PRO A 498 19.49 0.32 16.97
N LEU A 499 19.21 -0.39 15.88
CA LEU A 499 20.13 -1.35 15.30
C LEU A 499 21.09 -0.66 14.32
N PRO A 500 22.38 -1.05 14.28
CA PRO A 500 23.34 -0.58 13.29
C PRO A 500 22.91 -0.93 11.87
N MET A 501 23.00 0.03 10.95
CA MET A 501 22.52 -0.09 9.59
C MET A 501 23.59 0.35 8.59
N PRO A 502 23.61 -0.21 7.36
CA PRO A 502 24.40 0.36 6.28
C PRO A 502 23.87 1.75 5.90
N THR A 503 24.69 2.54 5.22
CA THR A 503 24.22 3.82 4.69
C THR A 503 23.21 3.61 3.57
N MET A 504 22.21 4.49 3.46
CA MET A 504 21.27 4.47 2.33
C MET A 504 22.00 4.67 0.99
N ALA A 505 23.12 5.41 0.97
CA ALA A 505 23.94 5.60 -0.22
C ALA A 505 24.56 4.28 -0.70
N ALA A 506 25.13 3.47 0.22
CA ALA A 506 25.69 2.17 -0.11
C ALA A 506 24.64 1.20 -0.63
N LEU A 507 23.44 1.19 -0.03
CA LEU A 507 22.32 0.37 -0.51
C LEU A 507 21.87 0.77 -1.92
N LYS A 508 21.79 2.07 -2.19
CA LYS A 508 21.38 2.60 -3.52
C LYS A 508 22.41 2.40 -4.62
N GLU A 509 23.70 2.40 -4.29
CA GLU A 509 24.76 2.26 -5.29
C GLU A 509 24.66 0.93 -6.04
N GLU A 510 24.51 -0.18 -5.30
CA GLU A 510 24.46 -1.50 -5.92
C GLU A 510 23.03 -2.01 -6.13
N ARG A 511 22.05 -1.44 -5.40
CA ARG A 511 20.64 -1.90 -5.38
C ARG A 511 20.56 -3.42 -5.15
N GLY A 512 21.34 -3.92 -4.21
CA GLY A 512 21.49 -5.35 -3.94
C GLY A 512 20.39 -5.97 -3.10
N PHE A 513 20.59 -7.25 -2.79
CA PHE A 513 19.90 -7.99 -1.74
C PHE A 513 20.92 -8.31 -0.64
N TYR A 514 20.67 -7.84 0.57
CA TYR A 514 21.62 -7.91 1.68
C TYR A 514 21.07 -8.74 2.84
N GLU A 515 21.96 -9.48 3.50
CA GLU A 515 21.76 -10.03 4.83
C GLU A 515 22.61 -9.21 5.80
N VAL A 516 21.99 -8.62 6.81
CA VAL A 516 22.67 -7.95 7.91
C VAL A 516 22.75 -8.94 9.05
N ASP A 517 23.96 -9.37 9.38
CA ASP A 517 24.26 -10.25 10.51
C ASP A 517 24.74 -9.39 11.68
N TRP A 518 23.77 -8.93 12.48
CA TRP A 518 24.03 -8.02 13.60
C TRP A 518 24.85 -8.70 14.69
N LEU A 519 24.54 -9.95 15.02
CA LEU A 519 25.25 -10.71 16.03
C LEU A 519 26.71 -10.97 15.62
N GLY A 520 26.93 -11.35 14.36
CA GLY A 520 28.28 -11.49 13.80
C GLY A 520 29.05 -10.18 13.82
N ALA A 521 28.40 -9.06 13.49
CA ALA A 521 29.02 -7.73 13.54
C ALA A 521 29.35 -7.28 14.96
N ALA A 522 28.49 -7.57 15.95
CA ALA A 522 28.75 -7.27 17.35
C ALA A 522 30.00 -8.03 17.85
N GLY A 523 30.08 -9.34 17.60
CA GLY A 523 31.23 -10.15 17.99
C GLY A 523 32.55 -9.68 17.37
N ALA A 524 32.52 -9.26 16.09
CA ALA A 524 33.71 -8.75 15.39
C ALA A 524 34.22 -7.39 15.92
N ARG A 525 33.46 -6.70 16.77
CA ARG A 525 33.86 -5.43 17.38
C ARG A 525 34.67 -5.62 18.67
N GLU A 526 34.48 -6.74 19.35
CA GLU A 526 35.18 -7.06 20.59
C GLU A 526 36.61 -7.58 20.35
N GLU A 527 36.88 -8.09 19.14
CA GLU A 527 38.20 -8.52 18.65
C GLU A 527 39.08 -7.34 18.19
#